data_AF-A0A7X7BPQ5-F1
#
_entry.id   AF-A0A7X7BPQ5-F1
#
_cell.length_a   1.000
_cell.length_b   1.000
_cell.length_c   1.000
_cell.angle_alpha   90.00
_cell.angle_beta   90.00
_cell.angle_gamma   90.00
#
_symmetry.space_group_name_H-M   'P 1'
#
loop_
_entity.id
_entity.type
_entity.pdbx_description
1 polymer ?
#
loop_
_entity_poly.entity_id
_entity_poly.type
_entity_poly.pdbx_seq_one_letter_code
_entity_poly.pdbx_strand_id
1 'polypeptide(L)'
;MILLPKLPFEKDALEPHISSKTLDFHYGKHHNGYVTNLNKLIEGTELSEETLESIIKKTSGKDDKTAIFNNAAQVWNHTFYWHSIKPAGGGIPNG
;
A
#
# COMPACT_ATOMS: atom_id res chain seq x y z
N MET A 1 0.96 -6.26 13.67
CA MET A 1 1.19 -6.82 12.30
C MET A 1 0.33 -6.09 11.27
N ILE A 2 0.92 -5.77 10.11
CA ILE A 2 0.25 -5.05 9.02
C ILE A 2 -0.46 -6.05 8.10
N LEU A 3 -1.70 -5.75 7.71
CA LEU A 3 -2.50 -6.56 6.78
C LEU A 3 -2.59 -5.87 5.42
N LEU A 4 -2.71 -6.65 4.35
CA LEU A 4 -3.01 -6.12 3.02
C LEU A 4 -4.47 -5.60 3.01
N PRO A 5 -4.71 -4.29 2.83
CA PRO A 5 -6.07 -3.76 2.78
C PRO A 5 -6.82 -4.32 1.58
N LYS A 6 -8.12 -4.58 1.70
CA LYS A 6 -8.94 -5.01 0.56
C LYS A 6 -9.03 -3.89 -0.48
N LEU A 7 -9.09 -4.25 -1.75
CA LEU A 7 -9.45 -3.29 -2.80
C LEU A 7 -10.87 -2.76 -2.54
N PRO A 8 -11.16 -1.48 -2.82
CA PRO A 8 -12.50 -0.90 -2.66
C PRO A 8 -13.45 -1.23 -3.83
N PHE A 9 -12.99 -2.04 -4.80
CA PHE A 9 -13.72 -2.46 -5.99
C PHE A 9 -13.22 -3.84 -6.46
N GLU A 10 -14.00 -4.50 -7.31
CA GLU A 10 -13.61 -5.76 -7.97
C GLU A 10 -12.48 -5.54 -8.98
N LYS A 11 -11.68 -6.58 -9.24
CA LYS A 11 -10.42 -6.45 -10.01
C LYS A 11 -10.60 -6.00 -11.46
N ASP A 12 -11.74 -6.32 -12.06
CA ASP A 12 -12.11 -5.96 -13.44
C ASP A 12 -12.91 -4.65 -13.52
N ALA A 13 -13.28 -4.05 -12.38
CA ALA A 13 -14.18 -2.90 -12.32
C ALA A 13 -13.57 -1.60 -12.90
N LEU A 14 -12.27 -1.59 -13.20
CA LEU A 14 -11.56 -0.46 -13.80
C LEU A 14 -11.30 -0.62 -15.30
N GLU A 15 -11.74 -1.72 -15.92
CA GLU A 15 -11.62 -1.90 -17.37
C GLU A 15 -12.48 -0.89 -18.14
N PRO A 16 -12.03 -0.40 -19.32
CA PRO A 16 -10.80 -0.75 -20.02
C PRO A 16 -9.57 0.10 -19.59
N HIS A 17 -9.71 0.96 -18.58
CA HIS A 17 -8.67 1.93 -18.22
C HIS A 17 -7.51 1.31 -17.44
N ILE A 18 -7.80 0.36 -16.55
CA ILE A 18 -6.80 -0.48 -15.88
C ILE A 18 -7.27 -1.93 -15.95
N SER A 19 -6.47 -2.79 -16.58
CA SER A 19 -6.82 -4.22 -16.76
C SER A 19 -6.83 -5.00 -15.45
N SER A 20 -7.67 -6.03 -15.34
CA SER A 20 -7.64 -6.96 -14.19
C SER A 20 -6.27 -7.60 -14.00
N LYS A 21 -5.55 -7.89 -15.10
CA LYS A 21 -4.17 -8.41 -15.04
C LYS A 21 -3.24 -7.43 -14.32
N THR A 22 -3.36 -6.13 -14.57
CA THR A 22 -2.59 -5.12 -13.84
C THR A 22 -2.90 -5.17 -12.35
N LEU A 23 -4.17 -5.32 -11.94
CA LEU A 23 -4.53 -5.44 -10.52
C LEU A 23 -3.98 -6.73 -9.88
N ASP A 24 -4.02 -7.86 -10.58
CA ASP A 24 -3.46 -9.12 -10.08
C ASP A 24 -1.98 -9.00 -9.71
N PHE A 25 -1.19 -8.31 -10.53
CA PHE A 25 0.22 -8.09 -10.25
C PHE A 25 0.42 -6.92 -9.28
N HIS A 26 -0.15 -5.75 -9.55
CA HIS A 26 0.13 -4.53 -8.79
C HIS A 26 -0.41 -4.59 -7.35
N TYR A 27 -1.64 -5.06 -7.16
CA TYR A 27 -2.20 -5.30 -5.83
C TYR A 27 -1.75 -6.66 -5.27
N GLY A 28 -1.97 -7.74 -6.04
CA GLY A 28 -1.79 -9.11 -5.54
C GLY A 28 -0.32 -9.53 -5.34
N LYS A 29 0.63 -8.91 -6.06
CA LYS A 29 2.07 -9.21 -5.93
C LYS A 29 2.86 -8.05 -5.34
N HIS A 30 2.81 -6.85 -5.93
CA HIS A 30 3.64 -5.73 -5.49
C HIS A 30 3.20 -5.20 -4.12
N HIS A 31 1.94 -4.78 -3.97
CA HIS A 31 1.42 -4.29 -2.69
C HIS A 31 1.52 -5.35 -1.58
N ASN A 32 1.12 -6.60 -1.87
CA ASN A 32 1.27 -7.71 -0.93
C ASN A 32 2.74 -8.01 -0.58
N GLY A 33 3.66 -7.85 -1.54
CA GLY A 33 5.09 -7.99 -1.33
C GLY A 33 5.62 -6.98 -0.32
N TYR A 34 5.21 -5.70 -0.43
CA TYR A 34 5.57 -4.68 0.56
C TYR A 34 5.04 -4.99 1.96
N VAL A 35 3.79 -5.47 2.08
CA VAL A 35 3.22 -5.90 3.37
C VAL A 35 4.02 -7.06 3.96
N THR A 36 4.31 -8.09 3.16
CA THR A 36 5.06 -9.27 3.59
C THR A 36 6.47 -8.91 4.05
N ASN A 37 7.17 -8.08 3.28
CA ASN A 37 8.53 -7.65 3.60
C ASN A 37 8.56 -6.72 4.82
N LEU A 38 7.61 -5.80 4.95
CA LEU A 38 7.50 -4.93 6.11
C LEU A 38 7.35 -5.75 7.39
N ASN A 39 6.41 -6.70 7.41
CA ASN A 39 6.19 -7.55 8.58
C ASN A 39 7.46 -8.32 8.98
N LYS A 40 8.20 -8.87 8.02
CA LYS A 40 9.50 -9.53 8.28
C LYS A 40 10.54 -8.58 8.88
N LEU A 41 10.60 -7.34 8.40
CA LEU A 41 11.60 -6.37 8.85
C LEU A 41 11.33 -5.81 10.25
N ILE A 42 10.07 -5.79 10.69
CA ILE A 42 9.67 -5.26 12.00
C ILE A 42 9.43 -6.34 13.05
N GLU A 43 9.42 -7.62 12.67
CA GLU A 43 9.24 -8.75 13.57
C GLU A 43 10.26 -8.73 14.73
N GLY A 44 9.77 -8.88 15.96
CA GLY A 44 10.61 -8.84 17.17
C GLY A 44 11.15 -7.45 17.53
N THR A 45 10.76 -6.40 16.81
CA THR A 45 11.12 -5.01 17.12
C THR A 45 9.95 -4.25 17.73
N GLU A 46 10.24 -3.12 18.38
CA GLU A 46 9.21 -2.17 18.87
C GLU A 46 8.27 -1.65 17.79
N LEU A 47 8.66 -1.72 16.51
CA LEU A 47 7.84 -1.26 15.38
C LEU A 47 6.70 -2.23 15.04
N SER A 48 6.73 -3.47 15.54
CA SER A 48 5.69 -4.48 15.25
C SER A 48 4.32 -4.15 15.86
N GLU A 49 4.32 -3.34 16.92
CA GLU A 49 3.14 -2.86 17.66
C GLU A 49 2.67 -1.47 17.21
N GLU A 50 3.36 -0.86 16.25
CA GLU A 50 3.06 0.49 15.76
C GLU A 50 2.09 0.48 14.58
N THR A 51 1.40 1.61 14.39
CA THR A 51 0.62 1.86 13.17
C THR A 51 1.53 2.07 11.98
N LEU A 52 1.01 1.85 10.76
CA LEU A 52 1.77 2.03 9.53
C LEU A 52 2.35 3.45 9.41
N GLU A 53 1.54 4.48 9.68
CA GLU A 53 1.95 5.87 9.66
C GLU A 53 3.00 6.19 10.73
N SER A 54 2.90 5.57 11.91
CA SER A 54 3.91 5.71 12.97
C SER A 54 5.24 5.10 12.53
N ILE A 55 5.23 3.91 11.92
CA ILE A 55 6.44 3.27 11.37
C ILE A 55 7.09 4.18 10.32
N ILE A 56 6.32 4.72 9.38
CA ILE A 56 6.82 5.66 8.36
C ILE A 56 7.50 6.86 9.02
N LYS A 57 6.83 7.53 9.96
CA LYS A 57 7.36 8.71 10.66
C LYS A 57 8.62 8.39 11.47
N LYS A 58 8.65 7.24 12.15
CA LYS A 58 9.79 6.81 12.99
C LYS A 58 11.03 6.40 12.19
N THR A 59 10.85 6.00 10.93
CA THR A 59 11.92 5.49 10.06
C THR A 59 12.37 6.47 8.98
N SER A 60 11.58 7.51 8.71
CA SER A 60 11.89 8.54 7.72
C SER A 60 13.24 9.23 8.00
N GLY A 61 14.08 9.31 6.96
CA GLY A 61 15.39 9.98 7.03
C GLY A 61 16.47 9.24 7.83
N LYS A 62 16.23 7.97 8.21
CA LYS A 62 17.21 7.14 8.91
C LYS A 62 17.80 6.11 7.96
N ASP A 63 19.07 6.28 7.62
CA ASP A 63 19.77 5.42 6.65
C ASP A 63 19.71 3.94 7.04
N ASP A 64 19.86 3.63 8.33
CA ASP A 64 19.79 2.27 8.89
C ASP A 64 18.37 1.67 8.89
N LYS A 65 17.33 2.48 8.64
CA LYS A 65 15.92 2.07 8.56
C LYS A 65 15.33 2.22 7.16
N THR A 66 16.14 2.53 6.15
CA THR A 66 15.69 2.75 4.76
C THR A 66 14.80 1.61 4.23
N ALA A 67 15.16 0.35 4.49
CA ALA A 67 14.37 -0.79 4.05
C ALA A 67 12.97 -0.85 4.69
N ILE A 68 12.87 -0.52 5.99
CA ILE A 68 11.57 -0.47 6.70
C ILE A 68 10.75 0.69 6.17
N PHE A 69 11.36 1.89 6.08
CA PHE A 69 10.71 3.08 5.53
C PHE A 69 10.14 2.82 4.14
N ASN A 70 10.94 2.27 3.22
CA ASN A 70 10.53 2.02 1.85
C ASN A 70 9.34 1.06 1.78
N ASN A 71 9.34 -0.05 2.53
CA ASN A 71 8.21 -0.98 2.52
C ASN A 71 6.97 -0.36 3.19
N ALA A 72 7.12 0.32 4.33
CA ALA A 72 6.01 0.96 5.03
C ALA A 72 5.36 2.06 4.17
N ALA A 73 6.16 2.95 3.60
CA ALA A 73 5.69 3.99 2.70
C ALA A 73 5.01 3.39 1.47
N GLN A 74 5.54 2.32 0.88
CA GLN A 74 4.90 1.68 -0.27
C GLN A 74 3.56 1.00 0.06
N VAL A 75 3.39 0.41 1.24
CA VAL A 75 2.06 -0.08 1.69
C VAL A 75 1.07 1.08 1.76
N TRP A 76 1.48 2.21 2.35
CA TRP A 76 0.63 3.38 2.47
C TRP A 76 0.29 3.99 1.10
N ASN A 77 1.30 4.20 0.26
CA ASN A 77 1.16 4.77 -1.08
C ASN A 77 0.19 3.97 -1.95
N HIS A 78 0.29 2.64 -1.95
CA HIS A 78 -0.61 1.80 -2.73
C HIS A 78 -2.02 1.81 -2.18
N THR A 79 -2.17 1.73 -0.85
CA THR A 79 -3.50 1.84 -0.21
C THR A 79 -4.18 3.15 -0.57
N PHE A 80 -3.45 4.26 -0.50
CA PHE A 80 -3.94 5.58 -0.90
C PHE A 80 -4.28 5.65 -2.39
N TYR A 81 -3.44 5.07 -3.26
CA TYR A 81 -3.66 5.00 -4.70
C TYR A 81 -4.97 4.27 -5.03
N TRP A 82 -5.24 3.11 -4.41
CA TRP A 82 -6.48 2.36 -4.65
C TRP A 82 -7.74 3.12 -4.21
N HIS A 83 -7.65 3.94 -3.15
CA HIS A 83 -8.77 4.78 -2.71
C HIS A 83 -8.92 6.07 -3.53
N SER A 84 -7.91 6.42 -4.33
CA SER A 84 -7.95 7.58 -5.22
C SER A 84 -8.59 7.28 -6.58
N ILE A 85 -8.91 6.01 -6.85
CA ILE A 85 -9.51 5.56 -8.11
C ILE A 85 -10.81 4.81 -7.83
N LYS A 86 -11.75 4.86 -8.78
CA LYS A 86 -13.03 4.15 -8.69
C LYS A 86 -13.58 3.82 -10.09
N PRO A 87 -14.44 2.80 -10.22
CA PRO A 87 -15.26 2.60 -11.42
C PRO A 87 -16.12 3.84 -11.69
N ALA A 88 -16.30 4.20 -12.97
CA ALA A 88 -17.00 5.43 -13.37
C ALA A 88 -16.47 6.70 -12.64
N GLY A 89 -15.16 6.76 -12.42
CA GLY A 89 -14.47 7.96 -11.93
C GLY A 89 -14.26 9.02 -13.01
N GLY A 90 -13.37 9.98 -12.75
CA GLY A 90 -13.12 11.11 -13.64
C GLY A 90 -14.14 12.24 -13.49
N GLY A 91 -14.31 13.04 -14.53
CA GLY A 91 -15.05 14.31 -14.48
C GLY A 91 -14.23 15.44 -13.84
N ILE A 92 -14.90 16.53 -13.47
CA ILE A 92 -14.31 17.70 -12.81
C ILE A 92 -14.73 17.66 -11.33
N PRO A 93 -13.81 17.93 -10.37
CA PRO A 93 -14.18 17.98 -8.95
C PRO A 93 -15.23 19.06 -8.67
N ASN A 94 -16.04 18.85 -7.63
CA ASN A 94 -16.95 19.83 -7.05
C ASN A 94 -16.73 19.92 -5.53
N GLY A 95 -17.32 20.93 -4.89
CA GLY A 95 -17.22 21.21 -3.45
C GLY A 95 -18.49 20.89 -2.70
#